data_AF-A0A8S3RGZ2-F1
#
_entry.id   AF-A0A8S3RGZ2-F1
#
_cell.length_a   1.000
_cell.length_b   1.000
_cell.length_c   1.000
_cell.angle_alpha   90.00
_cell.angle_beta   90.00
_cell.angle_gamma   90.00
#
_symmetry.space_group_name_H-M   'P 1'
#
loop_
_entity.id
_entity.type
_entity.pdbx_description
1 polymer ?
#
loop_
_entity_poly.entity_id
_entity_poly.type
_entity_poly.pdbx_seq_one_letter_code
_entity_poly.pdbx_strand_id
1 'polypeptide(L)'
;MAWNYVIGELHIDTTIYGNMFVVDLEDVDKRIIENLHRVRRIMRARIELAISRHCDGIDPDNLFGWEGNAAGLHLTPENQLDYNRYLANVAHENGLAIGLSDDREQLSDLVGDFDFAIINLSCVDFSLECHKYKPFFDARKPVFNIHSVSSIAEGHQKQDEICSSSKRPHDMNTIIKHDYTNWKLAC
;
A
#
# COMPACT_ATOMS: atom_id res chain seq x y z
N MET A 1 -4.63 -19.77 -0.43
CA MET A 1 -4.71 -19.52 1.02
C MET A 1 -5.55 -18.27 1.17
N ALA A 2 -6.69 -18.35 1.87
CA ALA A 2 -7.53 -17.19 2.10
C ALA A 2 -6.89 -16.35 3.20
N TRP A 3 -6.50 -15.11 2.89
CA TRP A 3 -6.02 -14.16 3.88
C TRP A 3 -7.22 -13.71 4.70
N ASN A 4 -7.34 -14.30 5.89
CA ASN A 4 -8.32 -13.85 6.87
C ASN A 4 -7.98 -12.42 7.27
N TYR A 5 -8.98 -11.53 7.14
CA TYR A 5 -9.09 -10.21 7.77
C TYR A 5 -8.12 -10.01 8.94
N VAL A 6 -7.04 -9.27 8.72
CA VAL A 6 -6.24 -8.73 9.82
C VAL A 6 -6.76 -7.33 10.11
N ILE A 7 -7.72 -7.26 11.04
CA ILE A 7 -7.91 -6.03 11.82
C ILE A 7 -6.79 -6.06 12.86
N GLY A 8 -5.72 -5.31 12.60
CA GLY A 8 -4.60 -5.18 13.51
C GLY A 8 -4.13 -3.74 13.53
N GLU A 9 -3.90 -3.21 14.72
CA GLU A 9 -3.26 -1.91 14.91
C GLU A 9 -1.90 -1.92 14.20
N LEU A 10 -1.80 -1.20 13.08
CA LEU A 10 -0.52 -0.95 12.44
C LEU A 10 0.22 0.09 13.28
N HIS A 11 0.81 -0.35 14.39
CA HIS A 11 1.78 0.48 15.10
C HIS A 11 2.99 0.68 14.17
N ILE A 12 3.11 1.82 13.51
CA ILE A 12 4.35 2.31 12.92
C ILE A 12 4.86 3.39 13.89
N ASP A 13 6.01 3.15 14.51
CA ASP A 13 6.56 4.03 15.55
C ASP A 13 7.26 5.23 14.91
N THR A 14 6.48 6.18 14.39
CA THR A 14 6.97 7.49 13.90
C THR A 14 6.02 8.67 14.19
N THR A 15 5.29 8.65 15.31
CA THR A 15 4.31 9.70 15.73
C THR A 15 3.10 9.93 14.82
N ILE A 16 2.86 9.07 13.83
CA ILE A 16 1.61 9.04 13.06
C ILE A 16 0.72 7.94 13.64
N TYR A 17 -0.39 8.33 14.28
CA TYR A 17 -1.43 7.40 14.75
C TYR A 17 -2.51 7.33 13.67
N GLY A 18 -2.76 6.14 13.12
CA GLY A 18 -3.76 5.95 12.08
C GLY A 18 -4.32 4.53 12.05
N ASN A 19 -5.62 4.37 12.21
CA ASN A 19 -6.30 3.11 11.93
C ASN A 19 -6.45 2.95 10.41
N MET A 20 -5.75 1.96 9.82
CA MET A 20 -5.72 1.73 8.37
C MET A 20 -6.50 0.47 7.99
N PHE A 21 -7.40 0.58 7.01
CA PHE A 21 -8.17 -0.56 6.49
C PHE A 21 -7.64 -1.00 5.12
N VAL A 22 -7.29 -2.28 5.00
CA VAL A 22 -6.89 -2.87 3.72
C VAL A 22 -8.12 -3.13 2.86
N VAL A 23 -8.16 -2.59 1.63
CA VAL A 23 -9.27 -2.80 0.71
C VAL A 23 -8.80 -3.65 -0.48
N ASP A 24 -8.99 -4.96 -0.39
CA ASP A 24 -8.49 -5.92 -1.39
C ASP A 24 -9.53 -6.36 -2.42
N LEU A 25 -9.11 -6.46 -3.68
CA LEU A 25 -9.87 -6.93 -4.84
C LEU A 25 -9.88 -8.46 -5.01
N GLU A 26 -9.09 -9.25 -4.26
CA GLU A 26 -9.02 -10.72 -4.44
C GLU A 26 -10.38 -11.43 -4.27
N ASP A 27 -11.29 -10.90 -3.46
CA ASP A 27 -12.63 -11.48 -3.22
C ASP A 27 -13.69 -11.10 -4.26
N VAL A 28 -13.33 -10.30 -5.27
CA VAL A 28 -14.25 -9.84 -6.30
C VAL A 28 -14.23 -10.85 -7.46
N ASP A 29 -15.30 -11.65 -7.60
CA ASP A 29 -15.51 -12.57 -8.75
C ASP A 29 -15.04 -11.88 -10.05
N LYS A 30 -14.15 -12.52 -10.82
CA LYS A 30 -13.52 -11.91 -12.01
C LYS A 30 -14.54 -11.28 -12.98
N ARG A 31 -15.77 -11.82 -13.03
CA ARG A 31 -16.90 -11.29 -13.81
C ARG A 31 -17.40 -9.91 -13.35
N ILE A 32 -17.09 -9.52 -12.12
CA ILE A 32 -17.40 -8.21 -11.54
C ILE A 32 -16.34 -7.18 -11.96
N ILE A 33 -15.10 -7.61 -12.17
CA ILE A 33 -13.99 -6.71 -12.53
C ILE A 33 -14.15 -6.19 -13.97
N GLU A 34 -14.86 -6.92 -14.83
CA GLU A 34 -15.30 -6.44 -16.15
C GLU A 34 -16.33 -5.29 -16.10
N ASN A 35 -16.85 -4.94 -14.91
CA ASN A 35 -17.77 -3.83 -14.72
C ASN A 35 -17.23 -2.81 -13.70
N LEU A 36 -16.43 -1.87 -14.21
CA LEU A 36 -15.78 -0.81 -13.42
C LEU A 36 -16.75 -0.04 -12.52
N HIS A 37 -17.98 0.23 -12.97
CA HIS A 37 -19.00 0.90 -12.14
C HIS A 37 -19.40 0.06 -10.92
N ARG A 38 -19.51 -1.26 -11.07
CA ARG A 38 -19.83 -2.16 -9.97
C ARG A 38 -18.68 -2.26 -8.97
N VAL A 39 -17.44 -2.36 -9.45
CA VAL A 39 -16.22 -2.35 -8.61
C VAL A 39 -16.15 -1.06 -7.80
N ARG A 40 -16.26 0.11 -8.46
CA ARG A 40 -16.24 1.43 -7.82
C ARG A 40 -17.27 1.54 -6.69
N ARG A 41 -18.50 1.07 -6.90
CA ARG A 41 -19.54 1.07 -5.87
C ARG A 41 -19.20 0.18 -4.67
N ILE A 42 -18.63 -1.00 -4.90
CA ILE A 42 -18.19 -1.90 -3.81
C ILE A 42 -17.07 -1.23 -3.01
N MET A 43 -16.10 -0.63 -3.68
CA MET A 43 -14.98 0.04 -3.04
C MET A 43 -15.44 1.24 -2.23
N ARG A 44 -16.35 2.07 -2.76
CA ARG A 44 -16.96 3.17 -1.98
C ARG A 44 -17.60 2.65 -0.69
N ALA A 45 -18.39 1.59 -0.75
CA ALA A 45 -19.01 1.01 0.45
C ALA A 45 -17.96 0.51 1.47
N ARG A 46 -16.81 0.00 1.01
CA ARG A 46 -15.70 -0.41 1.90
C ARG A 46 -14.97 0.79 2.50
N ILE A 47 -14.81 1.89 1.76
CA ILE A 47 -14.25 3.15 2.28
C ILE A 47 -15.19 3.74 3.32
N GLU A 48 -16.50 3.77 3.05
CA GLU A 48 -17.52 4.22 4.02
C GLU A 48 -17.52 3.36 5.29
N LEU A 49 -17.28 2.05 5.17
CA LEU A 49 -17.11 1.17 6.32
C LEU A 49 -15.88 1.55 7.17
N ALA A 50 -14.78 1.99 6.56
CA ALA A 50 -13.60 2.46 7.30
C ALA A 50 -13.93 3.66 8.20
N ILE A 51 -14.76 4.59 7.71
CA ILE A 51 -15.26 5.72 8.52
C ILE A 51 -16.06 5.23 9.72
N SER A 52 -16.97 4.27 9.50
CA SER A 52 -17.80 3.72 10.58
C SER A 52 -16.99 3.00 11.65
N ARG A 53 -15.75 2.63 11.33
CA ARG A 53 -14.77 2.02 12.24
C ARG A 53 -13.79 3.04 12.82
N HIS A 54 -13.97 4.33 12.55
CA HIS A 54 -13.10 5.41 13.00
C HIS A 54 -11.66 5.23 12.49
N CYS A 55 -11.52 4.78 11.24
CA CYS A 55 -10.24 4.78 10.54
C CYS A 55 -9.79 6.21 10.24
N ASP A 56 -8.48 6.44 10.25
CA ASP A 56 -7.86 7.72 9.85
C ASP A 56 -7.44 7.70 8.39
N GLY A 57 -7.27 6.50 7.82
CA GLY A 57 -6.95 6.31 6.42
C GLY A 57 -7.19 4.88 5.94
N ILE A 58 -6.88 4.65 4.67
CA ILE A 58 -7.05 3.36 4.00
C ILE A 58 -5.80 3.01 3.20
N ASP A 59 -5.57 1.72 3.06
CA ASP A 59 -4.55 1.12 2.20
C ASP A 59 -5.24 0.20 1.19
N PRO A 60 -5.74 0.73 0.07
CA PRO A 60 -6.25 -0.12 -0.99
C PRO A 60 -5.10 -0.94 -1.58
N ASP A 61 -5.20 -2.25 -1.48
CA ASP A 61 -4.20 -3.16 -2.02
C ASP A 61 -4.45 -3.41 -3.52
N ASN A 62 -3.45 -3.93 -4.23
CA ASN A 62 -3.51 -4.30 -5.64
C ASN A 62 -3.83 -3.13 -6.60
N LEU A 63 -3.25 -1.94 -6.35
CA LEU A 63 -3.39 -0.75 -7.20
C LEU A 63 -2.56 -0.78 -8.51
N PHE A 64 -1.95 -1.92 -8.84
CA PHE A 64 -1.02 -2.08 -9.97
C PHE A 64 -1.46 -3.18 -10.95
N GLY A 65 -2.77 -3.49 -11.00
CA GLY A 65 -3.30 -4.63 -11.78
C GLY A 65 -3.09 -4.58 -13.31
N TRP A 66 -2.72 -3.41 -13.85
CA TRP A 66 -2.33 -3.23 -15.25
C TRP A 66 -0.93 -3.77 -15.57
N GLU A 67 -0.02 -3.78 -14.59
CA GLU A 67 1.36 -4.20 -14.79
C GLU A 67 1.41 -5.67 -15.21
N GLY A 68 2.08 -5.96 -16.32
CA GLY A 68 2.26 -7.33 -16.82
C GLY A 68 0.97 -8.10 -17.11
N ASN A 69 -0.19 -7.43 -17.22
CA ASN A 69 -1.51 -8.06 -17.26
C ASN A 69 -1.77 -8.98 -16.05
N ALA A 70 -1.26 -8.60 -14.86
CA ALA A 70 -1.32 -9.39 -13.64
C ALA A 70 -2.75 -9.83 -13.28
N ALA A 71 -3.75 -8.97 -13.54
CA ALA A 71 -5.15 -9.29 -13.25
C ALA A 71 -5.81 -10.17 -14.33
N GLY A 72 -5.18 -10.39 -15.49
CA GLY A 72 -5.77 -11.09 -16.64
C GLY A 72 -6.90 -10.32 -17.32
N LEU A 73 -6.98 -9.01 -17.10
CA LEU A 73 -8.10 -8.14 -17.49
C LEU A 73 -7.74 -7.12 -18.58
N HIS A 74 -6.52 -7.18 -19.12
CA HIS A 74 -6.03 -6.24 -20.14
C HIS A 74 -6.26 -4.76 -19.76
N LEU A 75 -6.06 -4.43 -18.48
CA LEU A 75 -6.15 -3.05 -17.99
C LEU A 75 -5.04 -2.21 -18.61
N THR A 76 -5.39 -1.02 -19.10
CA THR A 76 -4.38 -0.06 -19.56
C THR A 76 -3.85 0.76 -18.38
N PRO A 77 -2.64 1.36 -18.49
CA PRO A 77 -2.15 2.29 -17.49
C PRO A 77 -3.16 3.40 -17.17
N GLU A 78 -3.86 3.92 -18.18
CA GLU A 78 -4.86 4.98 -18.02
C GLU A 78 -6.10 4.51 -17.25
N ASN A 79 -6.51 3.25 -17.43
CA ASN A 79 -7.58 2.68 -16.62
C ASN A 79 -7.18 2.57 -15.15
N GLN A 80 -5.92 2.21 -14.88
CA GLN A 80 -5.41 2.20 -13.51
C GLN A 80 -5.39 3.60 -12.90
N LEU A 81 -4.88 4.61 -13.62
CA LEU A 81 -4.88 6.00 -13.15
C LEU A 81 -6.30 6.50 -12.82
N ASP A 82 -7.27 6.26 -13.71
CA ASP A 82 -8.67 6.66 -13.51
C ASP A 82 -9.29 5.96 -12.29
N TYR A 83 -8.92 4.71 -12.04
CA TYR A 83 -9.38 3.96 -10.87
C TYR A 83 -8.70 4.44 -9.57
N ASN A 84 -7.38 4.62 -9.57
CA ASN A 84 -6.61 5.06 -8.41
C ASN A 84 -7.04 6.47 -7.98
N ARG A 85 -7.21 7.39 -8.94
CA ARG A 85 -7.75 8.74 -8.68
C ARG A 85 -9.19 8.71 -8.16
N TYR A 86 -10.02 7.79 -8.67
CA TYR A 86 -11.36 7.60 -8.12
C TYR A 86 -11.29 7.23 -6.64
N LEU A 87 -10.47 6.25 -6.25
CA LEU A 87 -10.35 5.83 -4.85
C LEU A 87 -9.86 6.97 -3.96
N ALA A 88 -8.85 7.71 -4.41
CA ALA A 88 -8.33 8.87 -3.68
C ALA A 88 -9.40 9.93 -3.43
N ASN A 89 -10.14 10.31 -4.48
CA ASN A 89 -11.25 11.24 -4.35
C ASN A 89 -12.32 10.74 -3.35
N VAL A 90 -12.69 9.45 -3.40
CA VAL A 90 -13.67 8.90 -2.45
C VAL A 90 -13.13 8.90 -1.02
N ALA A 91 -11.85 8.59 -0.79
CA ALA A 91 -11.24 8.66 0.53
C ALA A 91 -11.28 10.09 1.08
N HIS A 92 -10.84 11.07 0.28
CA HIS A 92 -10.81 12.48 0.66
C HIS A 92 -12.20 13.08 0.88
N GLU A 93 -13.19 12.75 0.04
CA GLU A 93 -14.62 13.10 0.25
C GLU A 93 -15.13 12.67 1.62
N ASN A 94 -14.55 11.61 2.17
CA ASN A 94 -14.92 10.99 3.42
C ASN A 94 -13.95 11.33 4.58
N GLY A 95 -13.00 12.25 4.36
CA GLY A 95 -12.05 12.69 5.38
C GLY A 95 -10.99 11.65 5.77
N LEU A 96 -10.76 10.65 4.92
CA LEU A 96 -9.76 9.60 5.12
C LEU A 96 -8.49 9.90 4.31
N ALA A 97 -7.32 9.64 4.89
CA ALA A 97 -6.08 9.58 4.14
C ALA A 97 -6.01 8.30 3.28
N ILE A 98 -5.23 8.30 2.20
CA ILE A 98 -5.09 7.15 1.30
C ILE A 98 -3.63 6.86 0.93
N GLY A 99 -3.27 5.57 0.97
CA GLY A 99 -1.97 5.04 0.55
C GLY A 99 -1.94 4.55 -0.90
N LEU A 100 -0.87 4.86 -1.62
CA LEU A 100 -0.56 4.26 -2.91
C LEU A 100 0.29 3.01 -2.70
N SER A 101 -0.33 1.83 -2.77
CA SER A 101 0.34 0.55 -2.56
C SER A 101 0.90 -0.02 -3.87
N ASP A 102 2.22 -0.20 -3.92
CA ASP A 102 2.98 -0.94 -4.94
C ASP A 102 2.88 -0.53 -6.44
N ASP A 103 2.04 0.43 -6.84
CA ASP A 103 1.98 0.99 -8.22
C ASP A 103 3.17 1.93 -8.53
N ARG A 104 4.34 1.31 -8.70
CA ARG A 104 5.64 1.98 -8.79
C ARG A 104 5.83 2.75 -10.09
N GLU A 105 5.19 2.30 -11.16
CA GLU A 105 5.32 2.91 -12.48
C GLU A 105 4.47 4.18 -12.63
N GLN A 106 3.49 4.41 -11.74
CA GLN A 106 2.60 5.58 -11.79
C GLN A 106 2.80 6.58 -10.63
N LEU A 107 3.87 6.43 -9.84
CA LEU A 107 4.15 7.28 -8.68
C LEU A 107 4.14 8.79 -9.02
N SER A 108 4.74 9.18 -10.14
CA SER A 108 4.80 10.59 -10.56
C SER A 108 3.43 11.16 -10.95
N ASP A 109 2.54 10.33 -11.49
CA ASP A 109 1.21 10.73 -11.95
C ASP A 109 0.19 10.80 -10.80
N LEU A 110 0.45 10.06 -9.71
CA LEU A 110 -0.46 9.87 -8.58
C LEU A 110 0.01 10.54 -7.29
N VAL A 111 1.25 11.04 -7.22
CA VAL A 111 1.77 11.73 -6.02
C VAL A 111 0.91 12.92 -5.60
N GLY A 112 0.20 13.56 -6.54
CA GLY A 112 -0.73 14.65 -6.23
C GLY A 112 -2.02 14.18 -5.54
N ASP A 113 -2.44 12.95 -5.82
CA ASP A 113 -3.73 12.38 -5.42
C ASP A 113 -3.65 11.59 -4.10
N PHE A 114 -2.50 11.02 -3.75
CA PHE A 114 -2.33 10.14 -2.57
C PHE A 114 -1.59 10.82 -1.42
N ASP A 115 -1.87 10.44 -0.18
CA ASP A 115 -1.29 11.07 1.02
C ASP A 115 0.05 10.46 1.42
N PHE A 116 0.22 9.16 1.14
CA PHE A 116 1.42 8.40 1.43
C PHE A 116 1.59 7.23 0.46
N ALA A 117 2.74 6.58 0.47
CA ALA A 117 3.00 5.40 -0.36
C ALA A 117 3.38 4.19 0.49
N ILE A 118 3.02 2.99 0.02
CA ILE A 118 3.29 1.71 0.69
C ILE A 118 4.03 0.77 -0.27
N ILE A 119 5.02 0.05 0.25
CA ILE A 119 5.80 -0.99 -0.44
C ILE A 119 5.71 -2.28 0.37
N ASN A 120 5.06 -3.36 -0.12
CA ASN A 120 4.81 -4.56 0.70
C ASN A 120 5.88 -5.67 0.63
N LEU A 121 6.75 -5.66 -0.39
CA LEU A 121 7.77 -6.70 -0.61
C LEU A 121 9.20 -6.20 -0.41
N SER A 122 9.35 -5.05 0.23
CA SER A 122 10.58 -4.29 0.38
C SER A 122 11.34 -4.00 -0.92
N CYS A 123 11.61 -2.72 -1.15
CA CYS A 123 12.40 -2.31 -2.30
C CYS A 123 13.92 -2.63 -2.14
N VAL A 124 14.37 -3.03 -0.95
CA VAL A 124 15.79 -3.29 -0.63
C VAL A 124 16.28 -4.58 -1.30
N ASP A 125 15.45 -5.62 -1.34
CA ASP A 125 15.81 -6.93 -1.93
C ASP A 125 15.88 -6.84 -3.46
N PHE A 126 14.96 -6.07 -4.06
CA PHE A 126 14.85 -5.92 -5.51
C PHE A 126 15.77 -4.86 -6.11
N SER A 127 16.72 -4.34 -5.32
CA SER A 127 17.89 -3.55 -5.73
C SER A 127 17.70 -2.26 -6.54
N LEU A 128 16.51 -1.97 -7.09
CA LEU A 128 16.28 -0.86 -8.03
C LEU A 128 14.92 -0.17 -7.86
N GLU A 129 14.14 -0.47 -6.81
CA GLU A 129 12.78 0.07 -6.71
C GLU A 129 12.66 1.22 -5.70
N CYS A 130 13.57 1.33 -4.73
CA CYS A 130 13.41 2.34 -3.65
C CYS A 130 13.50 3.78 -4.17
N HIS A 131 14.34 4.02 -5.18
CA HIS A 131 14.54 5.36 -5.74
C HIS A 131 13.32 5.85 -6.54
N LYS A 132 12.44 4.96 -7.01
CA LYS A 132 11.21 5.35 -7.74
C LYS A 132 10.25 6.15 -6.87
N TYR A 133 10.32 6.00 -5.54
CA TYR A 133 9.53 6.75 -4.56
C TYR A 133 10.01 8.18 -4.33
N LYS A 134 11.03 8.64 -5.07
CA LYS A 134 11.49 10.04 -5.04
C LYS A 134 10.37 11.09 -5.15
N PRO A 135 9.32 10.92 -6.00
CA PRO A 135 8.23 11.90 -6.07
C PRO A 135 7.55 12.13 -4.72
N PHE A 136 7.32 11.08 -3.92
CA PHE A 136 6.72 11.20 -2.59
C PHE A 136 7.65 11.92 -1.61
N PHE A 137 8.95 11.59 -1.61
CA PHE A 137 9.94 12.28 -0.79
C PHE A 137 10.03 13.77 -1.14
N ASP A 138 10.10 14.11 -2.43
CA ASP A 138 10.15 15.49 -2.92
C ASP A 138 8.88 16.27 -2.53
N ALA A 139 7.73 15.60 -2.53
CA ALA A 139 6.45 16.15 -2.08
C ALA A 139 6.31 16.21 -0.55
N ARG A 140 7.31 15.76 0.22
CA ARG A 140 7.29 15.62 1.69
C ARG A 140 6.14 14.73 2.20
N LYS A 141 5.84 13.68 1.45
CA LYS A 141 4.85 12.65 1.80
C LYS A 141 5.55 11.40 2.35
N PRO A 142 5.01 10.75 3.39
CA PRO A 142 5.65 9.59 3.98
C PRO A 142 5.60 8.39 3.02
N VAL A 143 6.66 7.60 3.06
CA VAL A 143 6.77 6.32 2.35
C VAL A 143 7.00 5.23 3.39
N PHE A 144 6.10 4.26 3.43
CA PHE A 144 6.15 3.11 4.32
C PHE A 144 6.67 1.89 3.55
N ASN A 145 7.78 1.34 4.01
CA ASN A 145 8.42 0.18 3.41
C ASN A 145 8.28 -1.02 4.35
N ILE A 146 7.57 -2.04 3.90
CA ILE A 146 7.36 -3.28 4.65
C ILE A 146 8.32 -4.33 4.08
N HIS A 147 9.26 -4.76 4.90
CA HIS A 147 10.21 -5.81 4.57
C HIS A 147 9.75 -7.13 5.18
N SER A 148 9.37 -8.08 4.33
CA SER A 148 8.89 -9.39 4.76
C SER A 148 10.06 -10.36 4.95
N VAL A 149 10.13 -11.00 6.12
CA VAL A 149 11.10 -12.06 6.44
C VAL A 149 10.40 -13.40 6.66
N SER A 150 11.11 -14.49 6.39
CA SER A 150 10.59 -15.86 6.50
C SER A 150 10.50 -16.36 7.95
N SER A 151 11.15 -15.68 8.90
CA SER A 151 11.02 -15.97 10.33
C SER A 151 11.44 -14.77 11.19
N ILE A 152 11.01 -14.76 12.45
CA ILE A 152 11.46 -13.79 13.47
C ILE A 152 13.00 -13.82 13.63
N ALA A 153 13.60 -15.01 13.58
CA ALA A 153 15.05 -15.18 13.72
C ALA A 153 15.81 -14.53 12.54
N GLU A 154 15.32 -14.71 11.32
CA GLU A 154 15.87 -14.03 10.14
C GLU A 154 15.74 -12.50 10.28
N GLY A 155 14.60 -12.01 10.75
CA GLY A 155 14.39 -10.58 10.97
C GLY A 155 15.44 -9.96 11.90
N HIS A 156 15.75 -10.61 13.03
CA HIS A 156 16.84 -10.16 13.91
C HIS A 156 18.22 -10.26 13.25
N GLN A 157 18.47 -11.28 12.44
CA GLN A 157 19.74 -11.46 11.75
C GLN A 157 19.98 -10.38 10.68
N LYS A 158 18.92 -9.96 9.99
CA LYS A 158 19.00 -9.04 8.85
C LYS A 158 18.66 -7.59 9.20
N GLN A 159 18.23 -7.28 10.42
CA GLN A 159 17.77 -5.93 10.78
C GLN A 159 18.79 -4.86 10.42
N ASP A 160 20.04 -5.02 10.84
CA ASP A 160 21.09 -4.03 10.57
C ASP A 160 21.39 -3.88 9.07
N GLU A 161 21.38 -4.99 8.33
CA GLU A 161 21.56 -5.01 6.87
C GLU A 161 20.44 -4.23 6.17
N ILE A 162 19.19 -4.45 6.57
CA ILE A 162 18.01 -3.80 6.01
C ILE A 162 18.00 -2.31 6.36
N CYS A 163 18.17 -1.99 7.65
CA CYS A 163 18.09 -0.62 8.15
C CYS A 163 19.26 0.24 7.70
N SER A 164 20.46 -0.32 7.57
CA SER A 164 21.67 0.40 7.15
C SER A 164 21.96 0.29 5.65
N SER A 165 21.06 -0.34 4.87
CA SER A 165 21.24 -0.50 3.44
C SER A 165 21.35 0.85 2.74
N SER A 166 22.41 1.06 1.96
CA SER A 166 22.59 2.27 1.14
C SER A 166 21.54 2.41 0.04
N LYS A 167 20.79 1.33 -0.26
CA LYS A 167 19.69 1.33 -1.23
C LYS A 167 18.40 1.89 -0.64
N ARG A 168 18.29 1.96 0.70
CA ARG A 168 17.13 2.49 1.41
C ARG A 168 17.31 4.00 1.60
N PRO A 169 16.43 4.85 1.04
CA PRO A 169 16.40 6.26 1.39
C PRO A 169 16.21 6.43 2.89
N HIS A 170 16.98 7.34 3.50
CA HIS A 170 16.94 7.56 4.95
C HIS A 170 15.53 7.92 5.45
N ASP A 171 14.79 8.70 4.65
CA ASP A 171 13.46 9.21 4.96
C ASP A 171 12.34 8.17 4.79
N MET A 172 12.68 6.94 4.41
CA MET A 172 11.73 5.84 4.24
C MET A 172 11.46 5.15 5.59
N ASN A 173 10.18 5.10 5.99
CA ASN A 173 9.73 4.48 7.23
C ASN A 173 9.70 2.96 7.04
N THR A 174 10.68 2.22 7.55
CA THR A 174 10.77 0.77 7.31
C THR A 174 10.34 -0.04 8.51
N ILE A 175 9.44 -1.00 8.28
CA ILE A 175 9.13 -2.05 9.24
C ILE A 175 9.48 -3.41 8.67
N ILE A 176 10.07 -4.27 9.48
CA ILE A 176 10.37 -5.66 9.16
C ILE A 176 9.30 -6.53 9.79
N LYS A 177 8.68 -7.41 9.00
CA LYS A 177 7.50 -8.20 9.36
C LYS A 177 7.69 -9.67 9.04
N HIS A 178 7.08 -10.53 9.83
CA HIS A 178 6.94 -11.96 9.54
C HIS A 178 5.46 -12.31 9.49
N ASP A 179 5.00 -12.84 8.35
CA ASP A 179 3.61 -13.26 8.08
C ASP A 179 2.54 -12.23 8.48
N TYR A 180 2.87 -10.94 8.44
CA TYR A 180 2.01 -9.83 8.89
C TYR A 180 1.41 -10.03 10.29
N THR A 181 2.06 -10.83 11.14
CA THR A 181 1.69 -11.01 12.55
C THR A 181 1.88 -9.71 13.34
N ASN A 182 1.52 -9.66 14.62
CA ASN A 182 1.77 -8.47 15.46
C ASN A 182 3.26 -8.19 15.70
N TRP A 183 4.15 -9.17 15.44
CA TRP A 183 5.59 -8.99 15.57
C TRP A 183 6.14 -8.01 14.52
N LYS A 184 7.11 -7.19 14.91
CA LYS A 184 7.82 -6.26 14.01
C LYS A 184 9.19 -5.87 14.55
N LEU A 185 10.08 -5.48 13.65
CA LEU A 185 11.24 -4.62 13.95
C LEU A 185 11.10 -3.33 13.14
N ALA A 186 11.65 -2.23 13.66
CA ALA A 186 11.65 -0.96 12.96
C ALA A 186 13.09 -0.54 12.63
N CYS A 187 13.20 0.17 11.52
CA CYS A 187 14.23 1.16 11.28
C CYS A 187 13.61 2.54 11.60
#